data_AF-A0ABC8TQ78-F1
#
_entry.id   AF-A0ABC8TQ78-F1
#
_cell.length_a   1.000
_cell.length_b   1.000
_cell.length_c   1.000
_cell.angle_alpha   90.00
_cell.angle_beta   90.00
_cell.angle_gamma   90.00
#
_symmetry.space_group_name_H-M   'P 1'
#
loop_
_entity.id
_entity.type
_entity.pdbx_description
1 polymer ?
#
loop_
_entity_poly.entity_id
_entity_poly.type
_entity_poly.pdbx_seq_one_letter_code
_entity_poly.pdbx_strand_id
1 'polypeptide(L)'
;MIGDEGVRPLTLLQLIDDVERLGLGYRFDKDITVALNRIIAMDESNVGAEKNIHVTALKFRLLRQHDYDISQDIFQSYKDHYDDFNVLEELKSFAMIQLEDIKGHIDKSLVEKINHALELPLHHRMCRLEARWYIDVYSKNKEANQSLLELAVLDFNMVQSTLQSDLKTVARNIHITLNIHSIGLASELNFIRNRLIECFFGTVGKIYELRFSNCRIGLTQIIALITTIDDVYDVYGSLDELQLFTDAVKRWDANAVKSFSYYMKLCFLALYNTVNEMAYDTLKDKGINVIPILSKAVCYPIWMLTCSIVLT
;
A
#
# COMPACT_ATOMS: atom_id res chain seq x y z
N MET A 1 -6.50 -2.40 27.46
CA MET A 1 -6.63 -3.35 26.33
C MET A 1 -5.27 -3.82 25.84
N ILE A 2 -4.38 -2.96 25.32
CA ILE A 2 -3.02 -3.38 24.93
C ILE A 2 -1.99 -3.14 26.07
N GLY A 3 -2.18 -2.12 26.90
CA GLY A 3 -1.25 -1.76 27.99
C GLY A 3 -1.46 -2.48 29.34
N ASP A 4 -2.34 -3.47 29.41
CA ASP A 4 -2.64 -4.17 30.68
C ASP A 4 -1.50 -5.15 31.04
N GLU A 5 -0.97 -5.03 32.25
CA GLU A 5 0.27 -5.68 32.69
C GLU A 5 0.08 -7.17 33.08
N GLY A 6 -1.16 -7.64 33.19
CA GLY A 6 -1.47 -9.03 33.58
C GLY A 6 -1.84 -9.99 32.44
N VAL A 7 -1.79 -9.54 31.18
CA VAL A 7 -2.29 -10.32 30.03
C VAL A 7 -1.26 -11.36 29.58
N ARG A 8 -1.72 -12.60 29.34
CA ARG A 8 -0.87 -13.68 28.81
C ARG A 8 -0.28 -13.30 27.44
N PRO A 9 0.99 -13.66 27.13
CA PRO A 9 1.64 -13.29 25.87
C PRO A 9 0.86 -13.66 24.61
N LEU A 10 0.26 -14.86 24.56
CA LEU A 10 -0.57 -15.28 23.42
C LEU A 10 -1.79 -14.38 23.23
N THR A 11 -2.50 -14.03 24.30
CA THR A 11 -3.67 -13.15 24.24
C THR A 11 -3.29 -11.76 23.75
N LEU A 12 -2.11 -11.27 24.16
CA LEU A 12 -1.61 -9.98 23.69
C LEU A 12 -1.21 -10.01 22.21
N LEU A 13 -0.53 -11.07 21.76
CA LEU A 13 -0.20 -11.28 20.34
C LEU A 13 -1.46 -11.36 19.46
N GLN A 14 -2.48 -12.12 19.90
CA GLN A 14 -3.76 -12.22 19.19
C GLN A 14 -4.49 -10.87 19.12
N LEU A 15 -4.48 -10.10 20.20
CA LEU A 15 -5.08 -8.78 20.22
C LEU A 15 -4.36 -7.81 19.27
N ILE A 16 -3.03 -7.84 19.24
CA ILE A 16 -2.25 -7.03 18.28
C ILE A 16 -2.61 -7.43 16.85
N ASP A 17 -2.66 -8.73 16.55
CA ASP A 17 -3.05 -9.21 15.23
C ASP A 17 -4.45 -8.76 14.82
N ASP A 18 -5.41 -8.86 15.74
CA ASP A 18 -6.78 -8.38 15.50
C ASP A 18 -6.80 -6.87 15.21
N VAL A 19 -6.10 -6.06 16.01
CA VAL A 19 -6.04 -4.60 15.84
C VAL A 19 -5.44 -4.23 14.48
N GLU A 20 -4.35 -4.89 14.07
CA GLU A 20 -3.72 -4.61 12.77
C GLU A 20 -4.61 -5.05 11.61
N ARG A 21 -5.17 -6.26 11.66
CA ARG A 21 -6.04 -6.80 10.60
C ARG A 21 -7.36 -6.07 10.48
N LEU A 22 -7.85 -5.45 11.56
CA LEU A 22 -8.99 -4.52 11.55
C LEU A 22 -8.64 -3.15 10.96
N GLY A 23 -7.38 -2.91 10.58
CA GLY A 23 -6.91 -1.66 10.00
C GLY A 23 -6.68 -0.55 11.02
N LEU A 24 -6.55 -0.89 12.30
CA LEU A 24 -6.37 0.07 13.41
C LEU A 24 -4.91 0.22 13.85
N GLY A 25 -3.97 -0.54 13.25
CA GLY A 25 -2.55 -0.54 13.65
C GLY A 25 -1.93 0.86 13.73
N TYR A 26 -2.19 1.72 12.73
CA TYR A 26 -1.68 3.10 12.70
C TYR A 26 -2.14 3.99 13.87
N ARG A 27 -3.23 3.63 14.56
CA ARG A 27 -3.73 4.33 15.75
C ARG A 27 -3.04 3.90 17.03
N PHE A 28 -2.63 2.63 17.09
CA PHE A 28 -2.09 1.97 18.28
C PHE A 28 -0.60 1.65 18.15
N ASP A 29 0.09 2.19 17.14
CA ASP A 29 1.50 1.94 16.84
C ASP A 29 2.42 1.95 18.08
N LYS A 30 2.28 2.97 18.93
CA LYS A 30 3.04 3.09 20.19
C LYS A 30 2.67 2.02 21.21
N ASP A 31 1.38 1.73 21.37
CA ASP A 31 0.89 0.73 22.31
C ASP A 31 1.33 -0.68 21.88
N ILE A 32 1.28 -0.95 20.57
CA ILE A 32 1.77 -2.20 19.96
C ILE A 32 3.26 -2.34 20.22
N THR A 33 4.06 -1.28 19.99
CA THR A 33 5.50 -1.29 20.27
C THR A 33 5.80 -1.62 21.73
N VAL A 34 5.08 -0.99 22.68
CA VAL A 34 5.23 -1.27 24.11
C VAL A 34 4.86 -2.71 24.43
N ALA A 35 3.78 -3.23 23.85
CA ALA A 35 3.33 -4.60 24.06
C ALA A 35 4.31 -5.65 23.51
N LEU A 36 4.88 -5.43 22.33
CA LEU A 36 5.89 -6.33 21.74
C LEU A 36 7.17 -6.38 22.58
N ASN A 37 7.64 -5.23 23.09
CA ASN A 37 8.78 -5.19 24.02
C ASN A 37 8.51 -5.98 25.30
N ARG A 38 7.29 -5.90 25.85
CA ARG A 38 6.89 -6.70 27.02
C ARG A 38 6.90 -8.20 26.71
N ILE A 39 6.43 -8.61 25.54
CA ILE A 39 6.44 -10.01 25.11
C ILE A 39 7.88 -10.55 25.03
N ILE A 40 8.81 -9.77 24.49
CA ILE A 40 10.24 -10.15 24.44
C ILE A 40 10.79 -10.34 25.85
N ALA A 41 10.57 -9.37 26.76
CA ALA A 41 11.05 -9.46 28.14
C ALA A 41 10.48 -10.66 28.91
N MET A 42 9.22 -11.03 28.66
CA MET A 42 8.60 -12.21 29.27
C MET A 42 9.21 -13.52 28.74
N ASP A 43 9.64 -13.56 27.48
CA ASP A 43 10.20 -14.75 26.83
C ASP A 43 11.60 -15.06 27.38
N GLU A 44 12.42 -14.04 27.62
CA GLU A 44 13.73 -14.16 28.28
C GLU A 44 13.62 -14.79 29.68
N SER A 45 12.50 -14.54 30.37
CA SER A 45 12.22 -15.06 31.71
C SER A 45 11.63 -16.48 31.74
N ASN A 46 11.11 -16.99 30.61
CA ASN A 46 10.37 -18.25 30.50
C ASN A 46 11.14 -19.35 29.75
N VAL A 47 12.44 -19.49 30.04
CA VAL A 47 13.28 -20.54 29.46
C VAL A 47 12.74 -21.93 29.85
N GLY A 48 12.10 -22.63 28.90
CA GLY A 48 11.56 -23.99 29.09
C GLY A 48 10.05 -24.15 28.91
N ALA A 49 9.32 -23.11 28.49
CA ALA A 49 7.89 -23.21 28.19
C ALA A 49 7.57 -24.14 27.00
N GLU A 50 6.37 -24.74 27.04
CA GLU A 50 5.87 -25.63 25.99
C GLU A 50 5.79 -24.92 24.64
N LYS A 51 6.37 -25.54 23.61
CA LYS A 51 6.57 -24.92 22.30
C LYS A 51 5.34 -25.06 21.43
N ASN A 52 4.52 -24.02 21.34
CA ASN A 52 3.36 -23.98 20.46
C ASN A 52 3.69 -23.30 19.11
N ILE A 53 3.60 -24.04 17.99
CA ILE A 53 3.95 -23.53 16.65
C ILE A 53 3.13 -22.29 16.26
N HIS A 54 1.86 -22.22 16.66
CA HIS A 54 1.00 -21.06 16.39
C HIS A 54 1.52 -19.81 17.12
N VAL A 55 1.87 -19.93 18.40
CA VAL A 55 2.44 -18.83 19.19
C VAL A 55 3.77 -18.38 18.59
N THR A 56 4.65 -19.32 18.24
CA THR A 56 5.97 -19.06 17.65
C THR A 56 5.85 -18.33 16.31
N ALA A 57 4.99 -18.81 15.41
CA ALA A 57 4.78 -18.21 14.10
C ALA A 57 4.14 -16.81 14.19
N LEU A 58 3.17 -16.64 15.09
CA LEU A 58 2.52 -15.34 15.32
C LEU A 58 3.51 -14.31 15.87
N LYS A 59 4.30 -14.70 16.88
CA LYS A 59 5.37 -13.88 17.45
C LYS A 59 6.41 -13.50 16.40
N PHE A 60 6.92 -14.47 15.65
CA PHE A 60 7.90 -14.25 14.58
C PHE A 60 7.40 -13.23 13.56
N ARG A 61 6.17 -13.40 13.06
CA ARG A 61 5.58 -12.47 12.09
C ARG A 61 5.44 -11.06 12.65
N LEU A 62 4.81 -10.91 13.82
CA LEU A 62 4.54 -9.59 14.40
C LEU A 62 5.84 -8.85 14.75
N LEU A 63 6.84 -9.54 15.31
CA LEU A 63 8.13 -8.93 15.61
C LEU A 63 8.85 -8.47 14.34
N ARG A 64 8.95 -9.30 13.30
CA ARG A 64 9.57 -8.89 12.04
C ARG A 64 8.81 -7.77 11.32
N GLN A 65 7.48 -7.77 11.41
CA GLN A 65 6.64 -6.72 10.84
C GLN A 65 6.88 -5.35 11.50
N HIS A 66 7.33 -5.35 12.77
CA HIS A 66 7.69 -4.16 13.54
C HIS A 66 9.21 -3.96 13.64
N ASP A 67 9.96 -4.45 12.64
CA ASP A 67 11.40 -4.26 12.48
C ASP A 67 12.29 -4.82 13.62
N TYR A 68 11.79 -5.78 14.40
CA TYR A 68 12.61 -6.51 15.37
C TYR A 68 13.42 -7.60 14.66
N ASP A 69 14.69 -7.72 15.04
CA ASP A 69 15.58 -8.76 14.54
C ASP A 69 15.30 -10.10 15.25
N ILE A 70 14.61 -11.00 14.56
CA ILE A 70 14.31 -12.36 15.02
C ILE A 70 14.85 -13.36 13.99
N SER A 71 15.73 -14.25 14.46
CA SER A 71 16.26 -15.34 13.64
C SER A 71 15.19 -16.37 13.28
N GLN A 72 15.31 -16.97 12.09
CA GLN A 72 14.49 -18.10 11.64
C GLN A 72 14.74 -19.37 12.48
N ASP A 73 15.84 -19.42 13.24
CA ASP A 73 16.21 -20.56 14.10
C ASP A 73 15.20 -20.82 15.21
N ILE A 74 14.30 -19.86 15.48
CA ILE A 74 13.17 -20.04 16.38
C ILE A 74 12.28 -21.23 15.96
N PHE A 75 12.30 -21.60 14.68
CA PHE A 75 11.56 -22.75 14.15
C PHE A 75 12.35 -24.07 14.17
N GLN A 76 13.63 -24.06 14.58
CA GLN A 76 14.51 -25.23 14.49
C GLN A 76 13.97 -26.44 15.25
N SER A 77 13.30 -26.21 16.38
CA SER A 77 12.74 -27.31 17.18
C SER A 77 11.50 -27.99 16.58
N TYR A 78 11.00 -27.50 15.45
CA TYR A 78 9.89 -28.11 14.72
C TYR A 78 10.38 -28.89 13.49
N LYS A 79 11.70 -29.01 13.29
CA LYS A 79 12.30 -29.74 12.18
C LYS A 79 13.14 -30.91 12.70
N ASP A 80 13.00 -32.05 12.02
CA ASP A 80 13.75 -33.25 12.35
C ASP A 80 15.18 -33.24 11.78
N HIS A 81 15.43 -32.48 10.69
CA HIS A 81 16.71 -32.45 9.98
C HIS A 81 17.21 -31.00 9.79
N TYR A 82 18.52 -30.81 9.97
CA TYR A 82 19.19 -29.51 9.88
C TYR A 82 19.59 -29.24 8.43
N ASP A 83 18.76 -28.48 7.71
CA ASP A 83 19.18 -27.76 6.51
C ASP A 83 19.00 -26.26 6.77
N ASP A 84 20.13 -25.55 6.81
CA ASP A 84 20.24 -24.13 7.18
C ASP A 84 19.79 -23.24 6.01
N PHE A 85 19.87 -23.75 4.79
CA PHE A 85 19.49 -23.02 3.60
C PHE A 85 17.98 -23.14 3.39
N ASN A 86 17.26 -22.07 3.74
CA ASN A 86 15.88 -21.79 3.34
C ASN A 86 14.76 -22.37 4.24
N VAL A 87 14.97 -22.37 5.56
CA VAL A 87 13.99 -22.83 6.57
C VAL A 87 12.59 -22.27 6.36
N LEU A 88 12.45 -20.97 6.09
CA LEU A 88 11.15 -20.32 5.93
C LEU A 88 10.40 -20.74 4.66
N GLU A 89 11.09 -20.99 3.54
CA GLU A 89 10.43 -21.43 2.31
C GLU A 89 9.94 -22.88 2.44
N GLU A 90 10.71 -23.76 3.09
CA GLU A 90 10.26 -25.12 3.37
C GLU A 90 9.03 -25.13 4.28
N LEU A 91 9.03 -24.32 5.34
CA LEU A 91 7.89 -24.19 6.26
C LEU A 91 6.66 -23.66 5.53
N LYS A 92 6.84 -22.71 4.61
CA LYS A 92 5.78 -22.18 3.77
C LYS A 92 5.21 -23.27 2.85
N SER A 93 6.06 -24.01 2.14
CA SER A 93 5.63 -25.12 1.27
C SER A 93 4.89 -26.20 2.06
N PHE A 94 5.43 -26.60 3.23
CA PHE A 94 4.79 -27.55 4.12
C PHE A 94 3.41 -27.05 4.59
N ALA A 95 3.33 -25.82 5.10
CA ALA A 95 2.09 -25.23 5.56
C ALA A 95 1.03 -25.16 4.45
N MET A 96 1.42 -24.78 3.23
CA MET A 96 0.50 -24.74 2.09
C MET A 96 -0.13 -26.10 1.78
N ILE A 97 0.67 -27.17 1.76
CA ILE A 97 0.18 -28.54 1.53
C ILE A 97 -0.79 -28.96 2.64
N GLN A 98 -0.38 -28.81 3.90
CA GLN A 98 -1.20 -29.22 5.05
C GLN A 98 -2.51 -28.42 5.13
N LEU A 99 -2.48 -27.13 4.79
CA LEU A 99 -3.65 -26.27 4.76
C LEU A 99 -4.63 -26.66 3.66
N GLU A 100 -4.16 -27.16 2.50
CA GLU A 100 -5.05 -27.70 1.47
C GLU A 100 -5.70 -29.02 1.90
N ASP A 101 -4.91 -29.94 2.45
CA ASP A 101 -5.38 -31.26 2.88
C ASP A 101 -6.45 -31.18 3.98
N ILE A 102 -6.30 -30.26 4.93
CA ILE A 102 -7.21 -30.17 6.08
C ILE A 102 -8.58 -29.57 5.75
N LYS A 103 -8.76 -28.88 4.62
CA LYS A 103 -10.00 -28.15 4.29
C LYS A 103 -11.26 -29.04 4.32
N GLY A 104 -11.13 -30.33 4.01
CA GLY A 104 -12.24 -31.29 4.04
C GLY A 104 -12.68 -31.71 5.45
N HIS A 105 -11.93 -31.35 6.48
CA HIS A 105 -12.08 -31.87 7.86
C HIS A 105 -12.38 -30.80 8.90
N ILE A 106 -12.57 -29.55 8.48
CA ILE A 106 -12.77 -28.40 9.36
C ILE A 106 -14.08 -27.66 9.04
N ASP A 107 -14.47 -26.75 9.92
CA ASP A 107 -15.67 -25.96 9.75
C ASP A 107 -15.53 -24.93 8.61
N LYS A 108 -16.66 -24.57 8.01
CA LYS A 108 -16.69 -23.66 6.86
C LYS A 108 -16.05 -22.30 7.15
N SER A 109 -16.16 -21.78 8.39
CA SER A 109 -15.59 -20.47 8.73
C SER A 109 -14.06 -20.51 8.74
N LEU A 110 -13.46 -21.62 9.14
CA LEU A 110 -12.01 -21.81 9.06
C LEU A 110 -11.55 -22.05 7.63
N VAL A 111 -12.31 -22.80 6.82
CA VAL A 111 -12.02 -22.96 5.37
C VAL A 111 -11.96 -21.60 4.67
N GLU A 112 -12.88 -20.68 4.97
CA GLU A 112 -12.88 -19.31 4.42
C GLU A 112 -11.58 -18.57 4.79
N LYS A 113 -11.10 -18.69 6.03
CA LYS A 113 -9.82 -18.10 6.46
C LYS A 113 -8.62 -18.73 5.77
N ILE A 114 -8.62 -20.05 5.57
CA ILE A 114 -7.54 -20.75 4.87
C ILE A 114 -7.49 -20.32 3.40
N ASN A 115 -8.63 -20.32 2.70
CA ASN A 115 -8.69 -19.88 1.31
C ASN A 115 -8.20 -18.43 1.15
N HIS A 116 -8.60 -17.54 2.07
CA HIS A 116 -8.09 -16.18 2.11
C HIS A 116 -6.57 -16.14 2.33
N ALA A 117 -6.01 -16.91 3.25
CA ALA A 117 -4.56 -16.93 3.45
C ALA A 117 -3.77 -17.48 2.23
N LEU A 118 -4.31 -18.47 1.52
CA LEU A 118 -3.67 -19.11 0.36
C LEU A 118 -3.79 -18.30 -0.94
N GLU A 119 -4.87 -17.53 -1.10
CA GLU A 119 -5.02 -16.62 -2.25
C GLU A 119 -3.92 -15.53 -2.25
N LEU A 120 -3.71 -14.91 -1.08
CA LEU A 120 -2.65 -13.92 -0.89
C LEU A 120 -2.29 -13.87 0.61
N PRO A 121 -1.02 -14.11 0.99
CA PRO A 121 -0.61 -14.01 2.38
C PRO A 121 -0.84 -12.62 2.96
N LEU A 122 -1.12 -12.52 4.26
CA LEU A 122 -1.41 -11.25 4.96
C LEU A 122 -0.35 -10.16 4.69
N HIS A 123 0.93 -10.52 4.69
CA HIS A 123 2.05 -9.59 4.47
C HIS A 123 2.10 -8.99 3.05
N HIS A 124 1.35 -9.56 2.09
CA HIS A 124 1.21 -9.03 0.73
C HIS A 124 -0.14 -8.33 0.50
N ARG A 125 -1.07 -8.35 1.46
CA ARG A 125 -2.39 -7.75 1.31
C ARG A 125 -2.37 -6.26 1.59
N MET A 126 -3.16 -5.51 0.82
CA MET A 126 -3.42 -4.11 1.12
C MET A 126 -4.22 -3.99 2.41
N CYS A 127 -3.71 -3.21 3.36
CA CYS A 127 -4.28 -3.07 4.71
C CYS A 127 -5.78 -2.76 4.70
N ARG A 128 -6.25 -1.89 3.80
CA ARG A 128 -7.67 -1.51 3.72
C ARG A 128 -8.58 -2.60 3.18
N LEU A 129 -8.10 -3.44 2.26
CA LEU A 129 -8.87 -4.58 1.78
C LEU A 129 -8.94 -5.67 2.85
N GLU A 130 -7.81 -5.92 3.52
CA GLU A 130 -7.78 -6.84 4.67
C GLU A 130 -8.74 -6.36 5.75
N ALA A 131 -8.69 -5.09 6.14
CA ALA A 131 -9.59 -4.51 7.13
C ALA A 131 -11.07 -4.70 6.78
N ARG A 132 -11.45 -4.44 5.52
CA ARG A 132 -12.84 -4.63 5.10
C ARG A 132 -13.28 -6.07 5.26
N TRP A 133 -12.48 -7.02 4.80
CA TRP A 133 -12.77 -8.45 4.90
C TRP A 133 -12.76 -8.93 6.34
N TYR A 134 -11.77 -8.50 7.13
CA TYR A 134 -11.57 -8.96 8.49
C TYR A 134 -12.63 -8.42 9.45
N ILE A 135 -13.18 -7.23 9.24
CA ILE A 135 -14.36 -6.74 9.99
C ILE A 135 -15.53 -7.72 9.87
N ASP A 136 -15.81 -8.24 8.66
CA ASP A 136 -16.90 -9.21 8.44
C ASP A 136 -16.60 -10.57 9.09
N VAL A 137 -15.33 -10.99 9.12
CA VAL A 137 -14.91 -12.24 9.78
C VAL A 137 -14.94 -12.09 11.30
N TYR A 138 -14.43 -10.98 11.82
CA TYR A 138 -14.35 -10.67 13.25
C TYR A 138 -15.74 -10.54 13.86
N SER A 139 -16.68 -9.88 13.17
CA SER A 139 -18.08 -9.74 13.62
C SER A 139 -18.84 -11.05 13.76
N LYS A 140 -18.45 -12.10 13.04
CA LYS A 140 -19.06 -13.44 13.15
C LYS A 140 -18.52 -14.25 14.34
N ASN A 141 -17.38 -13.85 14.91
CA ASN A 141 -16.78 -14.55 16.04
C ASN A 141 -17.55 -14.20 17.33
N LYS A 142 -18.09 -15.23 18.01
CA LYS A 142 -18.85 -15.08 19.26
C LYS A 142 -18.01 -14.53 20.41
N GLU A 143 -16.70 -14.73 20.38
CA GLU A 143 -15.75 -14.28 21.40
C GLU A 143 -15.11 -12.92 21.04
N ALA A 144 -15.53 -12.29 19.94
CA ALA A 144 -14.99 -11.01 19.50
C ALA A 144 -15.24 -9.89 20.52
N ASN A 145 -14.24 -9.04 20.70
CA ASN A 145 -14.37 -7.84 21.51
C ASN A 145 -15.25 -6.82 20.77
N GLN A 146 -16.46 -6.60 21.28
CA GLN A 146 -17.45 -5.74 20.63
C GLN A 146 -17.01 -4.27 20.56
N SER A 147 -16.34 -3.75 21.60
CA SER A 147 -15.82 -2.38 21.58
C SER A 147 -14.73 -2.20 20.52
N LEU A 148 -13.89 -3.22 20.30
CA LEU A 148 -12.90 -3.20 19.24
C LEU A 148 -13.55 -3.23 17.85
N LEU A 149 -14.58 -4.07 17.67
CA LEU A 149 -15.33 -4.14 16.42
C LEU A 149 -16.03 -2.81 16.09
N GLU A 150 -16.69 -2.20 17.07
CA GLU A 150 -17.33 -0.89 16.93
C GLU A 150 -16.32 0.18 16.51
N LEU A 151 -15.15 0.22 17.18
CA LEU A 151 -14.08 1.12 16.82
C LEU A 151 -13.58 0.89 15.39
N ALA A 152 -13.38 -0.37 14.98
CA ALA A 152 -12.93 -0.73 13.63
C ALA A 152 -13.92 -0.28 12.55
N VAL A 153 -15.22 -0.49 12.77
CA VAL A 153 -16.28 -0.08 11.83
C VAL A 153 -16.35 1.44 11.72
N LEU A 154 -16.33 2.15 12.86
CA LEU A 154 -16.36 3.61 12.88
C LEU A 154 -15.15 4.21 12.19
N ASP A 155 -13.95 3.71 12.49
CA ASP A 155 -12.72 4.16 11.84
C ASP A 155 -12.75 3.88 10.34
N PHE A 156 -13.16 2.67 9.94
CA PHE A 156 -13.25 2.29 8.55
C PHE A 156 -14.12 3.25 7.75
N ASN A 157 -15.30 3.59 8.28
CA ASN A 157 -16.25 4.49 7.64
C ASN A 157 -15.74 5.94 7.60
N MET A 158 -15.09 6.41 8.66
CA MET A 158 -14.50 7.75 8.70
C MET A 158 -13.37 7.90 7.67
N VAL A 159 -12.48 6.91 7.57
CA VAL A 159 -11.44 6.87 6.52
C VAL A 159 -12.09 6.82 5.14
N GLN A 160 -13.07 5.94 4.93
CA GLN A 160 -13.77 5.80 3.66
C GLN A 160 -14.43 7.12 3.20
N SER A 161 -15.04 7.87 4.11
CA SER A 161 -15.64 9.18 3.82
C SER A 161 -14.60 10.20 3.34
N THR A 162 -13.44 10.23 3.99
CA THR A 162 -12.32 11.10 3.57
C THR A 162 -11.80 10.69 2.20
N LEU A 163 -11.62 9.38 1.96
CA LEU A 163 -11.18 8.88 0.65
C LEU A 163 -12.16 9.22 -0.47
N GLN A 164 -13.47 9.21 -0.21
CA GLN A 164 -14.47 9.66 -1.18
C GLN A 164 -14.37 11.16 -1.46
N SER A 165 -14.06 11.98 -0.45
CA SER A 165 -13.80 13.42 -0.62
C SER A 165 -12.54 13.67 -1.45
N ASP A 166 -11.46 12.93 -1.16
CA ASP A 166 -10.21 12.99 -1.90
C ASP A 166 -10.45 12.62 -3.37
N LEU A 167 -11.17 11.51 -3.64
CA LEU A 167 -11.49 11.08 -5.00
C LEU A 167 -12.30 12.15 -5.78
N LYS A 168 -13.30 12.78 -5.14
CA LYS A 168 -14.05 13.88 -5.75
C LYS A 168 -13.14 15.06 -6.11
N THR A 169 -12.19 15.36 -5.24
CA THR A 169 -11.22 16.44 -5.45
C THR A 169 -10.29 16.12 -6.62
N VAL A 170 -9.73 14.90 -6.66
CA VAL A 170 -8.89 14.44 -7.78
C VAL A 170 -9.68 14.49 -9.09
N ALA A 171 -10.90 13.96 -9.11
CA ALA A 171 -11.74 13.96 -10.31
C ALA A 171 -11.99 15.37 -10.83
N ARG A 172 -12.30 16.32 -9.94
CA ARG A 172 -12.46 17.74 -10.28
C ARG A 172 -11.15 18.33 -10.81
N ASN A 173 -10.03 18.08 -10.14
CA ASN A 173 -8.74 18.65 -10.52
C ASN A 173 -8.27 18.13 -11.89
N ILE A 174 -8.42 16.83 -12.17
CA ILE A 174 -8.08 16.24 -13.47
C ILE A 174 -8.99 16.78 -14.56
N HIS A 175 -10.29 16.91 -14.28
CA HIS A 175 -11.24 17.50 -15.23
C HIS A 175 -10.85 18.93 -15.64
N ILE A 176 -10.45 19.75 -14.66
CA ILE A 176 -9.94 21.12 -14.89
C ILE A 176 -8.60 21.09 -15.63
N THR A 177 -7.65 20.26 -15.18
CA THR A 177 -6.27 20.20 -15.70
C THR A 177 -6.23 19.73 -17.15
N LEU A 178 -7.03 18.70 -17.48
CA LEU A 178 -7.16 18.17 -18.85
C LEU A 178 -8.23 18.93 -19.66
N ASN A 179 -8.86 19.94 -19.07
CA ASN A 179 -9.79 20.86 -19.70
C ASN A 179 -10.85 20.18 -20.60
N ILE A 180 -11.51 19.14 -20.08
CA ILE A 180 -12.36 18.21 -20.84
C ILE A 180 -13.65 18.87 -21.40
N HIS A 181 -14.01 20.07 -20.96
CA HIS A 181 -15.23 20.76 -21.40
C HIS A 181 -15.05 22.06 -22.19
N SER A 182 -13.89 22.73 -22.16
CA SER A 182 -13.78 24.04 -22.84
C SER A 182 -12.97 24.03 -24.14
N ILE A 183 -12.25 22.94 -24.46
CA ILE A 183 -11.51 22.79 -25.72
C ILE A 183 -11.60 21.31 -26.13
N GLY A 184 -11.65 21.02 -27.43
CA GLY A 184 -11.81 19.68 -28.03
C GLY A 184 -10.74 18.62 -27.72
N LEU A 185 -10.25 18.52 -26.49
CA LEU A 185 -9.34 17.47 -26.03
C LEU A 185 -10.02 16.09 -26.02
N ALA A 186 -11.32 16.02 -25.76
CA ALA A 186 -12.03 14.73 -25.77
C ALA A 186 -11.95 14.04 -27.14
N SER A 187 -11.87 14.80 -28.24
CA SER A 187 -11.67 14.25 -29.58
C SER A 187 -10.21 13.92 -29.91
N GLU A 188 -9.23 14.66 -29.39
CA GLU A 188 -7.80 14.46 -29.65
C GLU A 188 -7.16 13.38 -28.75
N LEU A 189 -7.75 13.11 -27.58
CA LEU A 189 -7.26 12.14 -26.58
C LEU A 189 -8.21 10.94 -26.43
N ASN A 190 -9.00 10.64 -27.47
CA ASN A 190 -9.96 9.53 -27.46
C ASN A 190 -9.33 8.14 -27.28
N PHE A 191 -8.01 8.04 -27.45
CA PHE A 191 -7.21 6.82 -27.27
C PHE A 191 -6.79 6.58 -25.81
N ILE A 192 -6.83 7.60 -24.94
CA ILE A 192 -6.38 7.48 -23.54
C ILE A 192 -7.42 6.75 -22.70
N ARG A 193 -6.97 5.78 -21.92
CA ARG A 193 -7.82 5.00 -21.03
C ARG A 193 -8.12 5.80 -19.76
N ASN A 194 -9.41 5.95 -19.42
CA ASN A 194 -9.80 6.54 -18.15
C ASN A 194 -9.52 5.55 -17.00
N ARG A 195 -8.37 5.70 -16.35
CA ARG A 195 -7.90 4.85 -15.24
C ARG A 195 -7.88 5.55 -13.89
N LEU A 196 -8.66 6.63 -13.74
CA LEU A 196 -8.64 7.46 -12.54
C LEU A 196 -8.94 6.66 -11.27
N ILE A 197 -9.94 5.78 -11.33
CA ILE A 197 -10.35 4.98 -10.17
C ILE A 197 -9.23 4.01 -9.78
N GLU A 198 -8.58 3.39 -10.76
CA GLU A 198 -7.45 2.48 -10.53
C GLU A 198 -6.23 3.22 -9.97
N CYS A 199 -5.93 4.42 -10.48
CA CYS A 199 -4.84 5.27 -9.98
C CYS A 199 -5.10 5.68 -8.52
N PHE A 200 -6.34 6.08 -8.22
CA PHE A 200 -6.74 6.45 -6.86
C PHE A 200 -6.67 5.23 -5.93
N PHE A 201 -7.20 4.09 -6.37
CA PHE A 201 -7.19 2.86 -5.62
C PHE A 201 -5.77 2.38 -5.30
N GLY A 202 -4.87 2.40 -6.29
CA GLY A 202 -3.46 2.09 -6.08
C GLY A 202 -2.77 3.06 -5.10
N THR A 203 -3.15 4.33 -5.12
CA THR A 203 -2.66 5.34 -4.17
C THR A 203 -3.15 5.08 -2.75
N VAL A 204 -4.44 4.74 -2.59
CA VAL A 204 -5.02 4.35 -1.28
C VAL A 204 -4.34 3.11 -0.73
N GLY A 205 -3.97 2.14 -1.57
CA GLY A 205 -3.22 0.96 -1.16
C GLY A 205 -1.89 1.30 -0.47
N LYS A 206 -1.27 2.43 -0.82
CA LYS A 206 -0.01 2.91 -0.24
C LYS A 206 -0.19 3.91 0.91
N ILE A 207 -1.20 4.78 0.83
CA ILE A 207 -1.33 5.95 1.70
C ILE A 207 -2.79 6.15 2.11
N TYR A 208 -3.35 5.29 2.96
CA TYR A 208 -4.77 5.39 3.34
C TYR A 208 -5.03 6.30 4.55
N GLU A 209 -3.99 6.70 5.30
CA GLU A 209 -4.14 7.42 6.56
C GLU A 209 -4.61 8.86 6.35
N LEU A 210 -5.57 9.30 7.17
CA LEU A 210 -6.28 10.57 7.02
C LEU A 210 -5.36 11.79 6.83
N ARG A 211 -4.27 11.86 7.59
CA ARG A 211 -3.30 12.97 7.59
C ARG A 211 -2.63 13.26 6.25
N PHE A 212 -2.72 12.32 5.30
CA PHE A 212 -2.04 12.41 4.01
C PHE A 212 -2.99 12.70 2.82
N SER A 213 -4.15 13.32 3.05
CA SER A 213 -5.12 13.67 2.00
C SER A 213 -4.48 14.44 0.84
N ASN A 214 -3.76 15.54 1.10
CA ASN A 214 -3.09 16.31 0.04
C ASN A 214 -2.07 15.46 -0.76
N CYS A 215 -1.34 14.59 -0.06
CA CYS A 215 -0.40 13.66 -0.71
C CYS A 215 -1.13 12.65 -1.60
N ARG A 216 -2.24 12.07 -1.14
CA ARG A 216 -3.07 11.17 -1.95
C ARG A 216 -3.62 11.85 -3.18
N ILE A 217 -4.15 13.06 -3.03
CA ILE A 217 -4.75 13.83 -4.12
C ILE A 217 -3.69 14.11 -5.19
N GLY A 218 -2.57 14.73 -4.81
CA GLY A 218 -1.48 15.07 -5.72
C GLY A 218 -0.83 13.84 -6.35
N LEU A 219 -0.56 12.79 -5.57
CA LEU A 219 0.04 11.56 -6.11
C LEU A 219 -0.89 10.84 -7.09
N THR A 220 -2.20 10.80 -6.81
CA THR A 220 -3.17 10.22 -7.75
C THR A 220 -3.20 10.99 -9.06
N GLN A 221 -3.18 12.34 -9.00
CA GLN A 221 -3.12 13.17 -10.20
C GLN A 221 -1.86 12.90 -11.01
N ILE A 222 -0.69 12.82 -10.36
CA ILE A 222 0.58 12.49 -11.02
C ILE A 222 0.52 11.10 -11.67
N ILE A 223 0.02 10.08 -10.96
CA ILE A 223 -0.09 8.71 -11.52
C ILE A 223 -1.02 8.70 -12.73
N ALA A 224 -2.19 9.35 -12.64
CA ALA A 224 -3.13 9.44 -13.76
C ALA A 224 -2.51 10.15 -14.98
N LEU A 225 -1.75 11.22 -14.76
CA LEU A 225 -1.01 11.91 -15.82
C LEU A 225 0.10 11.04 -16.41
N ILE A 226 0.84 10.29 -15.59
CA ILE A 226 1.86 9.36 -16.07
C ILE A 226 1.22 8.25 -16.90
N THR A 227 0.09 7.68 -16.49
CA THR A 227 -0.64 6.68 -17.28
C THR A 227 -1.20 7.25 -18.59
N THR A 228 -1.57 8.54 -18.59
CA THR A 228 -1.95 9.24 -19.82
C THR A 228 -0.76 9.41 -20.75
N ILE A 229 0.41 9.75 -20.21
CA ILE A 229 1.66 9.89 -20.97
C ILE A 229 2.13 8.52 -21.48
N ASP A 230 1.99 7.45 -20.71
CA ASP A 230 2.23 6.06 -21.12
C ASP A 230 1.45 5.70 -22.39
N ASP A 231 0.13 5.96 -22.41
CA ASP A 231 -0.69 5.75 -23.62
C ASP A 231 -0.19 6.60 -24.82
N VAL A 232 0.33 7.81 -24.58
CA VAL A 232 0.95 8.65 -25.64
C VAL A 232 2.23 8.02 -26.17
N TYR A 233 3.10 7.52 -25.28
CA TYR A 233 4.37 6.88 -25.64
C TYR A 233 4.16 5.58 -26.41
N ASP A 234 3.16 4.79 -26.04
CA ASP A 234 2.91 3.48 -26.63
C ASP A 234 2.17 3.54 -27.97
N VAL A 235 1.26 4.50 -28.16
CA VAL A 235 0.29 4.46 -29.27
C VAL A 235 0.42 5.64 -30.23
N TYR A 236 0.81 6.83 -29.75
CA TYR A 236 0.58 8.07 -30.50
C TYR A 236 1.86 8.82 -30.87
N GLY A 237 2.82 8.94 -29.95
CA GLY A 237 3.99 9.80 -30.11
C GLY A 237 5.01 9.24 -31.09
N SER A 238 5.52 10.09 -31.97
CA SER A 238 6.69 9.77 -32.79
C SER A 238 7.97 9.77 -31.96
N LEU A 239 8.97 8.97 -32.33
CA LEU A 239 10.23 8.85 -31.57
C LEU A 239 10.90 10.21 -31.31
N ASP A 240 10.92 11.10 -32.31
CA ASP A 240 11.49 12.45 -32.20
C ASP A 240 10.74 13.30 -31.17
N GLU A 241 9.40 13.26 -31.20
CA GLU A 241 8.57 13.98 -30.23
C GLU A 241 8.76 13.42 -28.81
N LEU A 242 8.82 12.09 -28.65
CA LEU A 242 9.02 11.43 -27.36
C LEU A 242 10.39 11.72 -26.77
N GLN A 243 11.43 11.83 -27.59
CA GLN A 243 12.77 12.22 -27.15
C GLN A 243 12.77 13.67 -26.65
N LEU A 244 12.12 14.59 -27.38
CA LEU A 244 11.95 15.98 -26.95
C LEU A 244 11.17 16.10 -25.63
N PHE A 245 10.09 15.33 -25.47
CA PHE A 245 9.30 15.30 -24.24
C PHE A 245 10.15 14.82 -23.05
N THR A 246 10.87 13.72 -23.24
CA THR A 246 11.71 13.12 -22.20
C THR A 246 12.81 14.06 -21.74
N ASP A 247 13.45 14.73 -22.69
CA ASP A 247 14.50 15.71 -22.40
C ASP A 247 13.96 16.93 -21.66
N ALA A 248 12.74 17.38 -21.96
CA ALA A 248 12.09 18.46 -21.21
C ALA A 248 11.78 18.06 -19.77
N VAL A 249 11.31 16.83 -19.55
CA VAL A 249 11.05 16.30 -18.20
C VAL A 249 12.36 16.19 -17.41
N LYS A 250 13.44 15.69 -18.03
CA LYS A 250 14.78 15.62 -17.41
C LYS A 250 15.31 17.00 -17.01
N ARG A 251 15.15 18.00 -17.88
CA ARG A 251 15.58 19.39 -17.62
C ARG A 251 14.63 20.13 -16.69
N TRP A 252 13.40 19.65 -16.53
CA TRP A 252 12.30 20.29 -15.81
C TRP A 252 12.11 21.77 -16.23
N ASP A 253 12.16 22.04 -17.53
CA ASP A 253 12.11 23.39 -18.12
C ASP A 253 10.81 23.65 -18.87
N ALA A 254 9.99 24.58 -18.37
CA ALA A 254 8.74 24.99 -18.99
C ALA A 254 8.92 25.64 -20.37
N ASN A 255 10.10 26.16 -20.70
CA ASN A 255 10.34 26.76 -22.02
C ASN A 255 10.42 25.74 -23.15
N ALA A 256 10.69 24.47 -22.83
CA ALA A 256 10.79 23.39 -23.81
C ALA A 256 9.46 23.14 -24.55
N VAL A 257 8.32 23.55 -23.97
CA VAL A 257 6.99 23.38 -24.59
C VAL A 257 6.82 24.13 -25.91
N LYS A 258 7.70 25.09 -26.24
CA LYS A 258 7.62 25.83 -27.50
C LYS A 258 7.75 24.93 -28.73
N SER A 259 8.58 23.88 -28.64
CA SER A 259 8.85 22.93 -29.73
C SER A 259 7.88 21.74 -29.78
N PHE A 260 6.93 21.65 -28.86
CA PHE A 260 6.02 20.51 -28.77
C PHE A 260 4.81 20.65 -29.70
N SER A 261 4.25 19.52 -30.12
CA SER A 261 2.89 19.43 -30.63
C SER A 261 1.88 19.80 -29.54
N TYR A 262 0.66 20.19 -29.93
CA TYR A 262 -0.33 20.73 -29.00
C TYR A 262 -0.64 19.76 -27.84
N TYR A 263 -0.84 18.48 -28.13
CA TYR A 263 -1.13 17.46 -27.10
C TYR A 263 0.05 17.29 -26.13
N MET A 264 1.30 17.29 -26.61
CA MET A 264 2.49 17.19 -25.76
C MET A 264 2.67 18.39 -24.85
N LYS A 265 2.35 19.61 -25.31
CA LYS A 265 2.34 20.81 -24.46
C LYS A 265 1.40 20.60 -23.28
N LEU A 266 0.21 20.08 -23.55
CA LEU A 266 -0.80 19.85 -22.53
C LEU A 266 -0.35 18.79 -21.53
N CYS A 267 0.14 17.63 -21.98
CA CYS A 267 0.64 16.59 -21.09
C CYS A 267 1.79 17.08 -20.20
N PHE A 268 2.76 17.80 -20.79
CA PHE A 268 3.89 18.33 -20.05
C PHE A 268 3.46 19.41 -19.04
N LEU A 269 2.68 20.39 -19.48
CA LEU A 269 2.24 21.49 -18.60
C LEU A 269 1.33 20.98 -17.48
N ALA A 270 0.45 20.01 -17.75
CA ALA A 270 -0.36 19.36 -16.73
C ALA A 270 0.51 18.70 -15.64
N LEU A 271 1.51 17.91 -16.07
CA LEU A 271 2.44 17.26 -15.14
C LEU A 271 3.28 18.29 -14.38
N TYR A 272 3.85 19.26 -15.09
CA TYR A 272 4.69 20.32 -14.53
C TYR A 272 3.95 21.13 -13.47
N ASN A 273 2.74 21.58 -13.78
CA ASN A 273 1.93 22.37 -12.85
C ASN A 273 1.53 21.56 -11.62
N THR A 274 1.08 20.31 -11.81
CA THR A 274 0.67 19.43 -10.70
C THR A 274 1.84 19.17 -9.73
N VAL A 275 3.01 18.86 -10.26
CA VAL A 275 4.21 18.60 -9.43
C VAL A 275 4.66 19.86 -8.71
N ASN A 276 4.67 21.02 -9.38
CA ASN A 276 5.09 22.27 -8.77
C ASN A 276 4.07 22.79 -7.75
N GLU A 277 2.77 22.53 -7.92
CA GLU A 277 1.73 22.82 -6.92
C GLU A 277 1.98 22.00 -5.64
N MET A 278 2.21 20.69 -5.77
CA MET A 278 2.57 19.84 -4.61
C MET A 278 3.85 20.32 -3.90
N ALA A 279 4.84 20.75 -4.69
CA ALA A 279 6.08 21.26 -4.13
C ALA A 279 5.88 22.61 -3.43
N TYR A 280 5.03 23.48 -3.98
CA TYR A 280 4.67 24.76 -3.38
C TYR A 280 3.93 24.57 -2.05
N ASP A 281 2.95 23.67 -1.99
CA ASP A 281 2.26 23.35 -0.75
C ASP A 281 3.23 22.83 0.33
N THR A 282 4.16 21.97 -0.07
CA THR A 282 5.21 21.48 0.84
C THR A 282 6.14 22.60 1.32
N LEU A 283 6.53 23.52 0.42
CA LEU A 283 7.34 24.68 0.76
C LEU A 283 6.61 25.60 1.73
N LYS A 284 5.31 25.83 1.51
CA LYS A 284 4.46 26.66 2.37
C LYS A 284 4.30 26.04 3.76
N ASP A 285 4.07 24.74 3.85
CA ASP A 285 3.76 24.07 5.11
C ASP A 285 5.02 23.72 5.92
N LYS A 286 6.13 23.37 5.24
CA LYS A 286 7.34 22.85 5.89
C LYS A 286 8.59 23.72 5.67
N GLY A 287 8.53 24.73 4.80
CA GLY A 287 9.70 25.53 4.44
C GLY A 287 10.72 24.81 3.57
N ILE A 288 10.37 23.65 3.00
CA ILE A 288 11.30 22.80 2.24
C ILE A 288 10.93 22.82 0.76
N ASN A 289 11.88 23.21 -0.10
CA ASN A 289 11.72 23.11 -1.54
C ASN A 289 11.95 21.67 -2.01
N VAL A 290 10.87 20.98 -2.39
CA VAL A 290 10.91 19.59 -2.85
C VAL A 290 10.82 19.43 -4.37
N ILE A 291 10.82 20.53 -5.16
CA ILE A 291 10.81 20.46 -6.63
C ILE A 291 11.91 19.52 -7.16
N PRO A 292 13.19 19.59 -6.71
CA PRO A 292 14.24 18.73 -7.25
C PRO A 292 14.01 17.23 -6.98
N ILE A 293 13.29 16.91 -5.90
CA ILE A 293 12.98 15.52 -5.53
C ILE A 293 11.82 15.02 -6.39
N LEU A 294 10.74 15.80 -6.47
CA LEU A 294 9.54 15.40 -7.21
C LEU A 294 9.79 15.34 -8.72
N SER A 295 10.52 16.31 -9.29
CA SER A 295 10.87 16.30 -10.72
C SER A 295 11.70 15.07 -11.09
N LYS A 296 12.66 14.69 -10.24
CA LYS A 296 13.45 13.47 -10.42
C LYS A 296 12.59 12.20 -10.28
N ALA A 297 11.65 12.19 -9.34
CA ALA A 297 10.75 11.06 -9.12
C ALA A 297 9.83 10.80 -10.32
N VAL A 298 9.30 11.84 -10.97
CA VAL A 298 8.47 11.69 -12.19
C VAL A 298 9.31 11.44 -13.44
N CYS A 299 10.59 11.83 -13.45
CA CYS A 299 11.49 11.56 -14.57
C CYS A 299 11.78 10.06 -14.74
N TYR A 300 11.87 9.28 -13.65
CA TYR A 300 12.19 7.85 -13.72
C TYR A 300 11.16 7.03 -14.52
N PRO A 301 9.85 7.07 -14.22
CA PRO A 301 8.87 6.33 -15.01
C PRO A 301 8.86 6.77 -16.47
N ILE A 302 8.90 8.09 -16.75
CA ILE A 302 8.91 8.61 -18.13
C ILE A 302 10.16 8.18 -18.89
N TRP A 303 11.31 8.10 -18.22
CA TRP A 303 12.53 7.57 -18.81
C TRP A 303 12.43 6.06 -19.10
N MET A 304 11.81 5.28 -18.22
CA MET A 304 11.59 3.85 -18.50
C MET A 304 10.72 3.65 -19.76
N LEU A 305 9.72 4.51 -19.99
CA LEU A 305 8.92 4.48 -21.21
C LEU A 305 9.77 4.67 -22.46
N THR A 306 10.72 5.63 -22.45
CA THR A 306 11.66 5.75 -23.58
C THR A 306 12.53 4.52 -23.79
N CYS A 307 13.00 3.88 -22.73
CA CYS A 307 13.84 2.70 -22.84
C CYS A 307 13.07 1.50 -23.42
N SER A 308 11.79 1.35 -23.06
CA SER A 308 10.93 0.30 -23.62
C SER A 308 10.77 0.42 -25.14
N ILE A 309 10.66 1.64 -25.67
CA ILE A 309 10.50 1.91 -27.12
C ILE A 309 11.81 1.68 -27.88
N VAL A 310 12.96 2.03 -27.30
CA VAL A 310 14.27 1.87 -27.96
C VAL A 310 14.74 0.41 -28.01
N LEU A 311 14.17 -0.46 -27.15
CA LEU A 311 14.50 -1.89 -27.09
C LEU A 311 13.58 -2.79 -27.93
N THR A 312 12.52 -2.24 -28.53
CA THR A 312 11.62 -2.92 -29.48
C THR A 312 11.93 -2.55 -30.91
#